data_AF-A0A7U9STT1-F1
#
_entry.id   AF-A0A7U9STT1-F1
#
_cell.length_a   1.000
_cell.length_b   1.000
_cell.length_c   1.000
_cell.angle_alpha   90.00
_cell.angle_beta   90.00
_cell.angle_gamma   90.00
#
_symmetry.space_group_name_H-M   'P 1'
#
loop_
_entity.id
_entity.type
_entity.pdbx_description
1 polymer ?
#
loop_
_entity_poly.entity_id
_entity_poly.type
_entity_poly.pdbx_seq_one_letter_code
_entity_poly.pdbx_strand_id
1 'polypeptide(L)' 'MCNLSQGIREKGRAEGEEKFILNMHRKGYTLEQIAECAEKTIEEVEAVIKKREPVLA' A
#
# COMPACT_ATOMS: atom_id res chain seq x y z
N MET A 1 25.29 2.95 12.03
CA MET A 1 25.10 1.48 12.03
C MET A 1 23.62 1.22 11.86
N CYS A 2 23.16 0.89 10.65
CA CYS A 2 21.78 0.43 10.47
C CYS A 2 21.72 -1.04 10.88
N ASN A 3 20.89 -1.35 11.88
CA ASN A 3 20.67 -2.72 12.32
C ASN A 3 19.79 -3.44 11.30
N LEU A 4 20.21 -4.64 10.89
CA LEU A 4 19.50 -5.52 9.97
C LEU A 4 18.02 -5.72 10.37
N SER A 5 17.70 -5.66 11.68
CA SER A 5 16.35 -5.74 12.22
C SER A 5 15.45 -4.55 11.86
N GLN A 6 16.01 -3.35 11.65
CA GLN A 6 15.24 -2.18 11.22
C GLN A 6 14.76 -2.36 9.77
N GLY A 7 15.64 -2.82 8.88
CA GLY A 7 15.29 -3.07 7.47
C GLY A 7 14.22 -4.16 7.30
N ILE A 8 14.22 -5.20 8.13
CA ILE A 8 13.17 -6.24 8.12
C ILE A 8 11.82 -5.66 8.58
N ARG A 9 11.81 -4.84 9.64
CA ARG A 9 10.59 -4.19 10.15
C ARG A 9 10.01 -3.20 9.14
N GLU A 10 10.87 -2.40 8.51
CA GLU A 10 10.47 -1.43 7.49
C GLU A 10 9.91 -2.12 6.25
N LYS A 11 10.53 -3.20 5.78
CA LYS A 11 10.02 -4.00 4.66
C LYS A 11 8.68 -4.66 4.98
N GLY A 12 8.55 -5.26 6.17
CA GLY A 12 7.29 -5.88 6.61
C GLY A 12 6.15 -4.86 6.75
N ARG A 13 6.45 -3.65 7.22
CA ARG A 13 5.48 -2.55 7.29
C ARG A 13 5.03 -2.12 5.88
N ALA A 14 5.98 -1.92 4.96
CA ALA A 14 5.65 -1.56 3.58
C ALA A 14 4.79 -2.62 2.87
N GLU A 15 5.12 -3.91 3.01
CA GLU A 15 4.32 -5.01 2.44
C GLU A 15 2.92 -5.11 3.06
N GLY A 16 2.78 -4.77 4.35
CA GLY A 16 1.50 -4.70 5.05
C GLY A 16 0.62 -3.54 4.56
N GLU A 17 1.22 -2.37 4.38
CA GLU A 17 0.54 -1.16 3.87
C GLU A 17 0.04 -1.35 2.44
N GLU A 18 0.85 -1.94 1.55
CA GLU A 18 0.40 -2.25 0.18
C GLU A 18 -0.80 -3.22 0.16
N LYS A 19 -0.74 -4.29 0.97
CA LYS A 19 -1.86 -5.26 1.07
C LYS A 19 -3.13 -4.61 1.62
N PHE A 20 -2.99 -3.71 2.59
CA PHE A 20 -4.11 -2.95 3.14
C PHE A 20 -4.80 -2.10 2.07
N ILE A 21 -4.03 -1.29 1.33
CA ILE A 21 -4.53 -0.45 0.23
C ILE A 21 -5.28 -1.28 -0.82
N LEU A 22 -4.69 -2.38 -1.28
CA LEU A 22 -5.31 -3.25 -2.30
C LEU A 22 -6.60 -3.90 -1.81
N ASN A 23 -6.65 -4.31 -0.55
CA ASN A 23 -7.84 -4.94 0.02
C ASN A 23 -9.00 -3.93 0.13
N MET A 24 -8.71 -2.69 0.51
CA MET A 24 -9.71 -1.62 0.56
C MET A 24 -10.23 -1.28 -0.83
N HIS A 25 -9.35 -1.14 -1.81
CA HIS A 25 -9.75 -0.92 -3.22
C HIS A 25 -10.65 -2.06 -3.74
N ARG A 26 -10.28 -3.32 -3.48
CA ARG A 26 -11.10 -4.50 -3.85
C ARG A 26 -12.47 -4.54 -3.18
N LYS A 27 -12.61 -3.94 -1.99
CA LYS A 27 -13.89 -3.81 -1.29
C LYS A 27 -14.76 -2.65 -1.80
N GLY A 28 -14.26 -1.85 -2.76
CA GLY A 28 -14.99 -0.75 -3.37
C GLY A 28 -14.88 0.58 -2.62
N TYR A 29 -13.90 0.74 -1.74
CA TYR A 29 -13.61 2.04 -1.13
C TYR A 29 -13.07 3.02 -2.18
N THR A 30 -13.40 4.31 -2.05
CA THR A 30 -12.88 5.33 -2.95
C THR A 30 -11.40 5.62 -2.65
N LEU A 31 -10.68 6.17 -3.62
CA LEU A 31 -9.26 6.49 -3.45
C LEU A 31 -9.03 7.50 -2.33
N GLU A 32 -9.94 8.45 -2.15
CA GLU A 32 -9.91 9.45 -1.07
C GLU A 32 -10.02 8.78 0.30
N GLN A 33 -10.95 7.84 0.48
CA GLN A 33 -11.12 7.12 1.74
C GLN A 33 -9.90 6.25 2.07
N ILE A 34 -9.32 5.62 1.05
CA ILE A 34 -8.12 4.80 1.22
C ILE A 34 -6.93 5.67 1.59
N ALA A 35 -6.77 6.82 0.93
CA ALA A 35 -5.71 7.79 1.21
C ALA A 35 -5.81 8.32 2.64
N GLU A 36 -7.01 8.69 3.09
CA GLU A 36 -7.27 9.08 4.47
C GLU A 36 -6.94 7.96 5.47
N CYS A 37 -7.40 6.73 5.22
CA CYS A 37 -7.16 5.59 6.12
C CYS A 37 -5.69 5.14 6.16
N ALA A 38 -4.97 5.26 5.05
CA ALA A 38 -3.58 4.85 4.93
C ALA A 38 -2.59 5.98 5.25
N GLU A 39 -3.09 7.17 5.63
CA GLU A 39 -2.30 8.39 5.87
C GLU A 39 -1.36 8.72 4.70
N LYS A 40 -1.89 8.60 3.47
CA LYS A 40 -1.16 8.76 2.21
C LYS A 40 -1.84 9.74 1.28
N THR A 41 -1.15 10.13 0.23
CA THR A 41 -1.79 10.90 -0.85
C THR A 41 -2.55 9.97 -1.80
N ILE A 42 -3.52 10.53 -2.54
CA ILE A 42 -4.27 9.79 -3.56
C ILE A 42 -3.32 9.24 -4.63
N GLU A 43 -2.31 10.01 -5.01
CA GLU A 43 -1.30 9.61 -6.01
C GLU A 43 -0.47 8.41 -5.54
N GLU A 44 -0.11 8.33 -4.25
CA GLU A 44 0.57 7.18 -3.68
C GLU A 44 -0.32 5.93 -3.71
N VAL A 45 -1.59 6.07 -3.36
CA VAL A 45 -2.58 4.99 -3.39
C VAL A 45 -2.77 4.47 -4.82
N GLU A 46 -2.94 5.38 -5.79
CA GLU A 46 -3.02 5.02 -7.20
C GLU A 46 -1.76 4.27 -7.68
N ALA A 47 -0.58 4.74 -7.30
CA ALA A 47 0.68 4.11 -7.69
C ALA A 47 0.77 2.67 -7.15
N VAL A 48 0.30 2.42 -5.92
CA VAL A 48 0.26 1.07 -5.33
C VAL A 48 -0.71 0.16 -6.10
N ILE A 49 -1.90 0.66 -6.45
CA ILE A 49 -2.89 -0.09 -7.22
C ILE A 49 -2.34 -0.43 -8.61
N LYS A 50 -1.83 0.57 -9.35
CA LYS A 50 -1.27 0.42 -10.70
C LYS A 50 -0.06 -0.53 -10.74
N LYS A 51 0.82 -0.50 -9.74
CA LYS A 51 1.98 -1.42 -9.63
C LYS A 51 1.58 -2.89 -9.52
N ARG A 52 0.37 -3.18 -9.02
CA ARG A 52 -0.12 -4.53 -8.73
C ARG A 52 -1.20 -5.02 -9.71
N GLU A 53 -1.62 -4.16 -10.65
CA GLU A 53 -2.46 -4.54 -11.80
C GLU A 53 -1.84 -5.42 -12.91
N PRO A 54 -0.53 -5.79 -12.97
CA PRO A 54 -0.07 -6.64 -14.08
C PRO A 54 -0.37 -8.15 -13.89
N VAL A 55 -1.43 -8.54 -13.17
CA VAL A 55 -1.86 -9.96 -13.05
C VAL A 55 -3.39 -10.13 -13.11
N LEU A 56 -4.03 -9.42 -14.04
CA LEU A 56 -5.42 -9.72 -14.47
C LEU A 56 -5.47 -9.85 -16.01
N ALA A 57 -4.52 -10.58 -16.58
CA ALA A 57 -4.61 -11.15 -17.92
C ALA A 57 -4.95 -12.64 -17.82
#